data_AF-A0A534S0B1-F1
#
_entry.id   AF-A0A534S0B1-F1
#
_cell.length_a   1.000
_cell.length_b   1.000
_cell.length_c   1.000
_cell.angle_alpha   90.00
_cell.angle_beta   90.00
_cell.angle_gamma   90.00
#
_symmetry.space_group_name_H-M   'P 1'
#
loop_
_entity.id
_entity.type
_entity.pdbx_description
1 polymer ?
#
loop_
_entity_poly.entity_id
_entity_poly.type
_entity_poly.pdbx_seq_one_letter_code
_entity_poly.pdbx_strand_id
1 'polypeptide(L)'
;MHVRVFLSRFRSYRLCPACAGARVKPEALDFQVGGRTIAEVNRLPIGEAAAFFEALHLPSAQAEAVAGLILAEVRSRLRYLVEAGLEYLTLDRQSRTLSGGELERVDLTTAIGSSLVNTLYVLDEPSIGLHARDTRSSAPPITRSTSDPARASAAASWSSRARPPTCWAPAPRSPAPFWAAGARSPCPASGGARSRT
;
A
#
# COMPACT_ATOMS: atom_id res chain seq x y z
N MET A 1 -7.80 -35.07 -23.20
CA MET A 1 -8.19 -34.21 -22.05
C MET A 1 -7.98 -35.00 -20.77
N HIS A 2 -7.14 -34.53 -19.83
CA HIS A 2 -6.88 -35.27 -18.59
C HIS A 2 -8.16 -35.45 -17.76
N VAL A 3 -8.43 -36.68 -17.31
CA VAL A 3 -9.61 -37.07 -16.50
C VAL A 3 -9.82 -36.12 -15.30
N ARG A 4 -8.73 -35.65 -14.68
CA ARG A 4 -8.77 -34.72 -13.54
C ARG A 4 -9.45 -33.38 -13.85
N VAL A 5 -9.31 -32.87 -15.07
CA VAL A 5 -9.93 -31.60 -15.53
C VAL A 5 -11.40 -31.81 -15.88
N PHE A 6 -11.75 -32.99 -16.39
CA PHE A 6 -13.14 -33.33 -16.63
C PHE A 6 -13.92 -33.42 -15.31
N LEU A 7 -13.35 -34.10 -14.30
CA LEU A 7 -13.98 -34.28 -12.99
C LEU A 7 -14.12 -32.98 -12.19
N SER A 8 -13.30 -31.95 -12.43
CA SER A 8 -13.43 -30.69 -11.70
C SER A 8 -14.72 -29.93 -11.99
N ARG A 9 -15.36 -30.18 -13.15
CA ARG A 9 -16.66 -29.59 -13.52
C ARG A 9 -17.81 -30.06 -12.61
N PHE A 10 -17.65 -31.21 -11.97
CA PHE A 10 -18.66 -31.81 -11.09
C PHE A 10 -18.37 -31.56 -9.60
N ARG A 11 -17.38 -30.72 -9.27
CA ARG A 11 -17.06 -30.35 -7.89
C ARG A 11 -17.76 -29.06 -7.51
N SER A 12 -18.44 -29.05 -6.35
CA SER A 12 -18.96 -27.85 -5.71
C SER A 12 -18.19 -27.57 -4.41
N TYR A 13 -17.94 -26.30 -4.10
CA TYR A 13 -17.44 -25.92 -2.77
C TYR A 13 -18.58 -25.94 -1.77
N ARG A 14 -18.37 -26.59 -0.63
CA ARG A 14 -19.30 -26.58 0.52
C ARG A 14 -18.53 -26.23 1.78
N LEU A 15 -19.25 -25.65 2.75
CA LEU A 15 -18.67 -25.36 4.06
C LEU A 15 -18.33 -26.67 4.76
N CYS A 16 -17.15 -26.71 5.38
CA CYS A 16 -16.73 -27.87 6.17
C CYS A 16 -17.66 -28.00 7.39
N PRO A 17 -18.28 -29.17 7.64
CA PRO A 17 -19.17 -29.34 8.78
C PRO A 17 -18.44 -29.32 10.12
N ALA A 18 -17.15 -29.68 10.16
CA ALA A 18 -16.37 -29.74 11.39
C ALA A 18 -15.94 -28.37 11.92
N CYS A 19 -15.58 -27.44 11.02
CA CYS A 19 -15.09 -26.10 11.42
C CYS A 19 -16.03 -24.97 10.99
N ALA A 20 -17.16 -25.27 10.33
CA ALA A 20 -18.11 -24.29 9.79
C ALA A 20 -17.43 -23.16 8.98
N GLY A 21 -16.34 -23.47 8.27
CA GLY A 21 -15.56 -22.51 7.49
C GLY A 21 -14.53 -21.68 8.28
N ALA A 22 -14.30 -21.94 9.57
CA ALA A 22 -13.30 -21.24 10.38
C ALA A 22 -11.84 -21.59 10.01
N ARG A 23 -11.62 -22.73 9.34
CA ARG A 23 -10.29 -23.22 8.88
C ARG A 23 -9.24 -23.39 9.99
N VAL A 24 -9.65 -23.38 11.24
CA VAL A 24 -8.84 -23.67 12.43
C VAL A 24 -9.36 -24.90 13.15
N LYS A 25 -8.53 -25.50 14.00
CA LYS A 25 -8.97 -26.61 14.86
C LYS A 25 -9.94 -26.10 15.94
N PRO A 26 -10.84 -26.95 16.47
CA PRO A 26 -11.79 -26.53 17.50
C PRO A 26 -11.13 -25.91 18.74
N GLU A 27 -9.99 -26.44 19.17
CA GLU A 27 -9.27 -25.96 20.35
C GLU A 27 -8.73 -24.53 20.18
N ALA A 28 -8.55 -24.07 18.94
CA ALA A 28 -8.16 -22.69 18.67
C ALA A 28 -9.31 -21.69 18.86
N LEU A 29 -10.57 -22.17 18.84
CA LEU A 29 -11.76 -21.34 19.04
C LEU A 29 -12.07 -21.12 20.53
N ASP A 30 -11.42 -21.86 21.42
CA ASP A 30 -11.52 -21.65 22.87
C ASP A 30 -10.84 -20.34 23.30
N PHE A 31 -9.91 -19.82 22.50
CA PHE A 31 -9.20 -18.57 22.76
C PHE A 31 -9.96 -17.37 22.20
N GLN A 32 -10.28 -16.44 23.08
CA GLN A 32 -11.01 -15.21 22.74
C GLN A 32 -10.22 -13.98 23.15
N VAL A 33 -10.28 -12.96 22.30
CA VAL A 33 -9.73 -11.62 22.57
C VAL A 33 -10.89 -10.65 22.47
N GLY A 34 -11.13 -9.85 23.52
CA GLY A 34 -12.26 -8.92 23.55
C GLY A 34 -13.63 -9.60 23.36
N GLY A 35 -13.76 -10.86 23.83
CA GLY A 35 -14.99 -11.66 23.70
C GLY A 35 -15.25 -12.20 22.28
N ARG A 36 -14.26 -12.15 21.38
CA ARG A 36 -14.37 -12.71 20.02
C ARG A 36 -13.27 -13.72 19.72
N THR A 37 -13.62 -14.76 18.97
CA THR A 37 -12.65 -15.74 18.46
C THR A 37 -11.92 -15.22 17.22
N ILE A 38 -10.79 -15.84 16.87
CA ILE A 38 -10.06 -15.49 15.64
C ILE A 38 -10.93 -15.63 14.38
N ALA A 39 -11.82 -16.63 14.35
CA ALA A 39 -12.71 -16.86 13.23
C ALA A 39 -13.78 -15.76 13.11
N GLU A 40 -14.27 -15.25 14.23
CA GLU A 40 -15.24 -14.15 14.24
C GLU A 40 -14.60 -12.83 13.80
N VAL A 41 -13.39 -12.53 14.29
CA VAL A 41 -12.66 -11.33 13.87
C VAL A 41 -12.35 -11.37 12.37
N ASN A 42 -11.94 -12.53 11.84
CA ASN A 42 -11.64 -12.65 10.40
C ASN A 42 -12.86 -12.50 9.48
N ARG A 43 -14.08 -12.73 10.00
CA ARG A 43 -15.33 -12.57 9.26
C ARG A 43 -15.88 -11.15 9.29
N LEU A 44 -15.38 -10.30 10.18
CA LEU A 44 -15.75 -8.89 10.19
C LEU A 44 -15.28 -8.21 8.89
N PRO A 45 -16.05 -7.24 8.38
CA PRO A 45 -15.52 -6.25 7.45
C PRO A 45 -14.28 -5.59 8.05
N ILE A 46 -13.30 -5.26 7.21
CA ILE A 46 -12.03 -4.66 7.64
C ILE A 46 -12.28 -3.36 8.41
N GLY A 47 -13.26 -2.55 8.01
CA GLY A 47 -13.63 -1.34 8.74
C GLY A 47 -14.12 -1.64 10.18
N GLU A 48 -14.95 -2.67 10.34
CA GLU A 48 -15.40 -3.13 11.67
C GLU A 48 -14.28 -3.77 12.48
N ALA A 49 -13.39 -4.54 11.83
CA ALA A 49 -12.22 -5.12 12.47
C ALA A 49 -11.25 -4.03 12.96
N ALA A 50 -11.03 -2.99 12.16
CA ALA A 50 -10.23 -1.83 12.55
C ALA A 50 -10.83 -1.16 13.80
N ALA A 51 -12.14 -0.86 13.78
CA ALA A 51 -12.83 -0.28 14.93
C ALA A 51 -12.76 -1.19 16.18
N PHE A 52 -12.88 -2.51 16.00
CA PHE A 52 -12.75 -3.48 17.08
C PHE A 52 -11.35 -3.42 17.73
N PHE A 53 -10.27 -3.41 16.95
CA PHE A 53 -8.91 -3.36 17.49
C PHE A 53 -8.53 -2.00 18.09
N GLU A 54 -9.12 -0.90 17.61
CA GLU A 54 -8.96 0.42 18.23
C GLU A 54 -9.68 0.49 19.59
N ALA A 55 -10.88 -0.10 19.70
CA ALA A 55 -11.64 -0.15 20.95
C ALA A 55 -11.17 -1.23 21.93
N LEU A 56 -10.30 -2.15 21.50
CA LEU A 56 -9.83 -3.26 22.31
C LEU A 56 -8.88 -2.77 23.42
N HIS A 57 -9.31 -2.96 24.66
CA HIS A 57 -8.51 -2.73 25.86
C HIS A 57 -8.21 -4.06 26.54
N LEU A 58 -6.96 -4.29 26.93
CA LEU A 58 -6.56 -5.51 27.63
C LEU A 58 -6.66 -5.27 29.14
N PRO A 59 -7.08 -6.28 29.93
CA PRO A 59 -7.42 -6.08 31.34
C PRO A 59 -6.21 -5.86 32.26
N SER A 60 -4.98 -6.12 31.81
CA SER A 60 -3.77 -5.96 32.62
C SER A 60 -2.67 -5.19 31.88
N ALA A 61 -1.96 -4.34 32.61
CA ALA A 61 -0.82 -3.59 32.08
C ALA A 61 0.30 -4.51 31.55
N GLN A 62 0.43 -5.70 32.12
CA GLN A 62 1.37 -6.73 31.67
C GLN A 62 0.96 -7.29 30.30
N ALA A 63 -0.33 -7.56 30.10
CA ALA A 63 -0.85 -8.00 28.81
C ALA A 63 -0.69 -6.91 27.74
N GLU A 64 -0.93 -5.64 28.09
CA GLU A 64 -0.68 -4.51 27.20
C GLU A 64 0.81 -4.37 26.83
N ALA A 65 1.73 -4.56 27.77
CA ALA A 65 3.16 -4.50 27.49
C ALA A 65 3.61 -5.59 26.51
N VAL A 66 3.08 -6.81 26.65
CA VAL A 66 3.42 -7.95 25.78
C VAL A 66 2.75 -7.81 24.41
N ALA A 67 1.48 -7.43 24.37
CA ALA A 67 0.69 -7.36 23.14
C ALA A 67 0.84 -6.02 22.40
N GLY A 68 1.40 -4.99 23.03
CA GLY A 68 1.40 -3.62 22.51
C GLY A 68 2.02 -3.47 21.12
N LEU A 69 3.17 -4.10 20.90
CA LEU A 69 3.83 -4.10 19.58
C LEU A 69 2.99 -4.83 18.51
N ILE A 70 2.36 -5.94 18.89
CA ILE A 70 1.52 -6.75 17.99
C ILE A 70 0.25 -5.97 17.64
N LEU A 71 -0.42 -5.38 18.63
CA LEU A 71 -1.63 -4.57 18.43
C LEU A 71 -1.35 -3.31 17.61
N ALA A 72 -0.21 -2.66 17.84
CA ALA A 72 0.21 -1.52 17.02
C ALA A 72 0.37 -1.91 15.55
N GLU A 73 0.99 -3.05 15.26
CA GLU A 73 1.18 -3.53 13.90
C GLU A 73 -0.15 -3.95 13.24
N VAL A 74 -1.03 -4.63 13.98
CA VAL A 74 -2.37 -5.02 13.50
C VAL A 74 -3.18 -3.76 13.14
N ARG A 75 -3.25 -2.78 14.05
CA ARG A 75 -3.93 -1.50 13.80
C ARG A 75 -3.35 -0.77 12.59
N SER A 76 -2.02 -0.75 12.46
CA SER A 76 -1.35 -0.11 11.32
C SER A 76 -1.75 -0.74 9.98
N ARG A 77 -1.72 -2.08 9.89
CA ARG A 77 -2.10 -2.81 8.66
C ARG A 77 -3.57 -2.65 8.31
N LEU A 78 -4.46 -2.72 9.31
CA LEU A 78 -5.89 -2.50 9.09
C LEU A 78 -6.17 -1.08 8.60
N ARG A 79 -5.47 -0.08 9.16
CA ARG A 79 -5.58 1.31 8.69
C ARG A 79 -5.16 1.47 7.23
N TYR A 80 -4.06 0.84 6.79
CA TYR A 80 -3.67 0.91 5.37
C TYR A 80 -4.74 0.32 4.43
N LEU A 81 -5.39 -0.76 4.84
CA LEU A 81 -6.48 -1.37 4.07
C LEU A 81 -7.72 -0.45 4.00
N VAL A 82 -8.06 0.22 5.10
CA VAL A 82 -9.16 1.22 5.12
C VAL A 82 -8.82 2.42 4.24
N GLU A 83 -7.60 2.96 4.34
CA GLU A 83 -7.14 4.08 3.51
C GLU A 83 -7.10 3.74 2.02
N ALA A 84 -6.84 2.48 1.67
CA ALA A 84 -6.93 1.98 0.30
C ALA A 84 -8.37 1.73 -0.18
N GLY A 85 -9.39 2.02 0.64
CA GLY A 85 -10.80 1.85 0.30
C GLY A 85 -11.25 0.39 0.28
N LEU A 86 -10.59 -0.49 1.03
CA LEU A 86 -10.90 -1.93 1.11
C LEU A 86 -11.70 -2.31 2.36
N GLU A 87 -12.26 -1.33 3.07
CA GLU A 87 -12.95 -1.52 4.36
C GLU A 87 -14.16 -2.47 4.31
N TYR A 88 -14.78 -2.63 3.15
CA TYR A 88 -15.93 -3.52 2.92
C TYR A 88 -15.54 -4.99 2.76
N LEU A 89 -14.26 -5.30 2.56
CA LEU A 89 -13.77 -6.67 2.45
C LEU A 89 -13.64 -7.31 3.83
N THR A 90 -13.61 -8.64 3.88
CA THR A 90 -13.32 -9.40 5.10
C THR A 90 -11.97 -10.09 4.99
N LEU A 91 -11.32 -10.36 6.12
CA LEU A 91 -10.01 -11.04 6.14
C LEU A 91 -10.09 -12.52 5.74
N ASP A 92 -11.26 -13.16 5.84
CA ASP A 92 -11.48 -14.56 5.42
C ASP A 92 -11.72 -14.73 3.91
N ARG A 93 -11.90 -13.63 3.16
CA ARG A 93 -12.15 -13.66 1.71
C ARG A 93 -10.95 -14.22 0.96
N GLN A 94 -11.19 -15.14 0.02
CA GLN A 94 -10.13 -15.72 -0.78
C GLN A 94 -9.60 -14.73 -1.81
N SER A 95 -8.27 -14.58 -1.89
CA SER A 95 -7.59 -13.68 -2.85
C SER A 95 -7.99 -13.92 -4.31
N ARG A 96 -8.28 -15.18 -4.69
CA ARG A 96 -8.72 -15.55 -6.05
C ARG A 96 -10.09 -14.98 -6.45
N THR A 97 -10.87 -14.51 -5.48
CA THR A 97 -12.20 -13.92 -5.71
C THR A 97 -12.18 -12.39 -5.74
N LEU A 98 -11.01 -11.79 -5.50
CA LEU A 98 -10.82 -10.35 -5.59
C LEU A 98 -10.75 -9.95 -7.08
N SER A 99 -11.27 -8.78 -7.38
CA SER A 99 -11.03 -8.11 -8.66
C SER A 99 -9.56 -7.71 -8.79
N GLY A 100 -9.10 -7.50 -10.02
CA GLY A 100 -7.71 -7.08 -10.28
C GLY A 100 -7.33 -5.81 -9.50
N GLY A 101 -8.19 -4.78 -9.52
CA GLY A 101 -7.94 -3.54 -8.78
C GLY A 101 -8.01 -3.69 -7.25
N GLU A 102 -8.82 -4.61 -6.72
CA GLU A 102 -8.78 -4.94 -5.28
C GLU A 102 -7.46 -5.60 -4.90
N LEU A 103 -6.98 -6.55 -5.71
CA LEU A 103 -5.72 -7.25 -5.46
C LEU A 103 -4.53 -6.28 -5.53
N GLU A 104 -4.48 -5.42 -6.54
CA GLU A 104 -3.43 -4.41 -6.68
C GLU A 104 -3.37 -3.47 -5.47
N ARG A 105 -4.54 -3.03 -4.96
CA ARG A 105 -4.59 -2.21 -3.74
C ARG A 105 -4.14 -2.99 -2.51
N VAL A 106 -4.48 -4.27 -2.37
CA VAL A 106 -3.96 -5.12 -1.28
C VAL A 106 -2.43 -5.22 -1.35
N ASP A 107 -1.87 -5.44 -2.54
CA ASP A 107 -0.43 -5.53 -2.75
C ASP A 107 0.27 -4.20 -2.43
N LEU A 108 -0.33 -3.06 -2.80
CA LEU A 108 0.15 -1.73 -2.42
C LEU A 108 0.18 -1.53 -0.90
N THR A 109 -0.88 -1.93 -0.18
CA THR A 109 -0.90 -1.82 1.28
C THR A 109 0.16 -2.69 1.95
N THR A 110 0.45 -3.86 1.38
CA THR A 110 1.50 -4.77 1.85
C THR A 110 2.89 -4.16 1.64
N ALA A 111 3.12 -3.56 0.47
CA ALA A 111 4.35 -2.85 0.14
C ALA A 111 4.60 -1.67 1.10
N ILE A 112 3.59 -0.86 1.40
CA ILE A 112 3.69 0.27 2.33
C ILE A 112 3.91 -0.21 3.77
N GLY A 113 3.21 -1.29 4.19
CA GLY A 113 3.36 -1.89 5.51
C GLY A 113 4.73 -2.53 5.77
N SER A 114 5.46 -2.93 4.73
CA SER A 114 6.80 -3.55 4.84
C SER A 114 7.89 -2.61 5.38
N SER A 115 7.58 -1.33 5.61
CA SER A 115 8.48 -0.33 6.20
C SER A 115 9.81 -0.14 5.45
N LEU A 116 9.90 -0.58 4.20
CA LEU A 116 11.09 -0.41 3.37
C LEU A 116 11.39 1.08 3.14
N VAL A 117 12.64 1.47 3.36
CA VAL A 117 13.15 2.82 3.07
C VAL A 117 13.92 2.83 1.75
N ASN A 118 13.99 3.99 1.10
CA ASN A 118 14.76 4.19 -0.13
C ASN A 118 14.39 3.24 -1.28
N THR A 119 13.11 2.86 -1.34
CA THR A 119 12.55 1.96 -2.37
C THR A 119 11.65 2.76 -3.32
N LEU A 120 11.85 2.59 -4.62
CA LEU A 120 10.99 3.18 -5.66
C LEU A 120 9.92 2.17 -6.05
N TYR A 121 8.66 2.48 -5.75
CA TYR A 121 7.51 1.73 -6.24
C TYR A 121 7.06 2.31 -7.59
N VAL A 122 7.05 1.48 -8.63
CA VAL A 122 6.48 1.81 -9.94
C VAL A 122 5.12 1.12 -10.02
N LEU A 123 4.05 1.91 -10.05
CA LEU A 123 2.66 1.43 -10.13
C LEU A 123 2.14 1.70 -11.54
N ASP A 124 1.55 0.68 -12.16
CA ASP A 124 0.97 0.77 -13.49
C ASP A 124 -0.54 1.01 -13.35
N GLU A 125 -0.98 2.25 -13.56
CA GLU A 125 -2.40 2.65 -13.54
C GLU A 125 -3.21 2.30 -12.27
N PRO A 126 -2.81 2.78 -11.07
CA PRO A 126 -3.46 2.41 -9.80
C PRO A 126 -4.88 2.96 -9.61
N SER A 127 -5.41 3.69 -10.60
CA SER A 127 -6.75 4.28 -10.59
C SER A 127 -7.82 3.39 -11.22
N ILE A 128 -7.43 2.31 -11.91
CA ILE A 128 -8.38 1.40 -12.59
C ILE A 128 -9.15 0.58 -11.54
N GLY A 129 -10.49 0.68 -11.58
CA GLY A 129 -11.38 -0.04 -10.65
C GLY A 129 -11.70 0.71 -9.36
N LEU A 130 -11.43 2.01 -9.28
CA LEU A 130 -11.92 2.88 -8.20
C LEU A 130 -13.17 3.66 -8.66
N HIS A 131 -14.20 3.69 -7.81
CA HIS A 131 -15.38 4.51 -8.04
C HIS A 131 -15.01 6.00 -7.88
N ALA A 132 -15.60 6.91 -8.66
CA ALA A 132 -15.29 8.35 -8.63
C ALA A 132 -15.58 9.08 -7.29
N ARG A 133 -16.14 8.36 -6.31
CA ARG A 133 -16.34 8.80 -4.93
C ARG A 133 -15.09 8.55 -4.09
N ASP A 134 -14.40 7.43 -4.31
CA ASP A 134 -13.26 7.00 -3.51
C ASP A 134 -11.98 7.73 -3.93
N THR A 135 -11.88 8.18 -5.19
CA THR A 135 -10.78 9.02 -5.69
C THR A 135 -10.63 10.36 -4.95
N ARG A 136 -11.68 10.85 -4.27
CA ARG A 136 -11.65 12.08 -3.47
C ARG A 136 -11.19 11.87 -2.02
N SER A 137 -11.37 10.68 -1.47
CA SER A 137 -10.89 10.33 -0.12
C SER A 137 -9.46 9.79 -0.13
N SER A 138 -9.05 9.22 -1.27
CA SER A 138 -7.76 8.57 -1.48
C SER A 138 -6.74 9.51 -2.13
N ALA A 139 -6.23 10.47 -1.36
CA ALA A 139 -4.81 10.78 -1.54
C ALA A 139 -4.08 9.48 -1.17
N PRO A 140 -3.32 8.82 -2.07
CA PRO A 140 -2.75 7.51 -1.78
C PRO A 140 -1.93 7.59 -0.48
N PRO A 141 -1.87 6.55 0.36
CA PRO A 141 -1.16 6.58 1.63
C PRO A 141 0.28 7.14 1.52
N ILE A 142 0.91 6.98 0.35
CA ILE A 142 2.15 7.63 -0.07
C ILE A 142 2.17 9.16 0.19
N THR A 143 1.10 9.89 -0.16
CA THR A 143 1.01 11.35 0.02
C THR A 143 0.90 11.80 1.47
N ARG A 144 0.44 10.93 2.38
CA ARG A 144 0.39 11.23 3.82
C ARG A 144 1.62 10.74 4.57
N SER A 145 2.25 9.64 4.13
CA SER A 145 3.48 9.12 4.73
C SER A 145 4.69 10.06 4.60
N THR A 146 4.67 10.98 3.64
CA THR A 146 5.69 12.03 3.49
C THR A 146 5.51 13.19 4.48
N SER A 147 4.36 13.30 5.14
CA SER A 147 4.07 14.35 6.13
C SER A 147 4.40 13.96 7.58
N ASP A 148 4.84 12.72 7.82
CA ASP A 148 5.28 12.24 9.13
C ASP A 148 6.77 12.60 9.36
N PRO A 149 7.09 13.54 10.28
CA PRO A 149 8.46 14.04 10.47
C PRO A 149 9.45 12.96 10.91
N ALA A 150 8.98 11.83 11.47
CA ALA A 150 9.83 10.71 11.86
C ALA A 150 10.30 9.84 10.67
N ARG A 151 9.62 9.93 9.51
CA ARG A 151 9.98 9.25 8.25
C ARG A 151 10.38 10.23 7.13
N ALA A 152 10.21 11.54 7.33
CA ALA A 152 10.47 12.60 6.36
C ALA A 152 11.96 12.89 6.06
N SER A 153 12.91 12.18 6.67
CA SER A 153 14.35 12.41 6.45
C SER A 153 14.82 12.11 5.01
N ALA A 154 13.97 11.50 4.17
CA ALA A 154 14.26 11.27 2.75
C ALA A 154 13.67 12.35 1.80
N ALA A 155 12.86 13.29 2.30
CA ALA A 155 12.17 14.29 1.46
C ALA A 155 12.81 15.70 1.51
N ALA A 156 13.83 15.92 2.33
CA ALA A 156 14.50 17.22 2.47
C ALA A 156 15.67 17.38 1.47
N SER A 157 15.38 17.39 0.17
CA SER A 157 16.25 18.08 -0.81
C SER A 157 15.51 18.60 -2.05
N TRP A 158 14.18 18.43 -2.12
CA TRP A 158 13.37 18.80 -3.27
C TRP A 158 12.52 20.05 -3.03
N SER A 159 13.14 21.14 -2.59
CA SER A 159 12.55 22.48 -2.80
C SER A 159 13.62 23.57 -2.85
N SER A 160 14.31 23.67 -4.00
CA SER A 160 14.81 24.93 -4.59
C SER A 160 15.83 24.65 -5.70
N ARG A 161 15.32 24.25 -6.87
CA ARG A 161 15.92 24.60 -8.16
C ARG A 161 14.95 24.26 -9.29
N ALA A 162 14.00 25.15 -9.53
CA ALA A 162 13.38 25.26 -10.84
C ALA A 162 14.51 25.51 -11.85
N ARG A 163 14.77 24.54 -12.73
CA ARG A 163 15.55 24.78 -13.96
C ARG A 163 14.54 25.04 -15.09
N PRO A 164 14.75 26.07 -15.93
CA PRO A 164 13.89 26.34 -17.07
C PRO A 164 14.08 25.26 -18.15
N PRO A 165 13.12 25.10 -19.09
CA PRO A 165 13.14 24.02 -20.08
C PRO A 165 14.25 24.27 -21.10
N THR A 166 15.14 23.30 -21.29
CA THR A 166 16.10 23.32 -22.41
C THR A 166 15.59 22.42 -23.53
N CYS A 167 15.33 23.03 -24.68
CA CYS A 167 15.01 22.39 -25.95
C CYS A 167 16.11 21.40 -26.36
N TRP A 168 15.74 20.17 -26.73
CA TRP A 168 16.64 19.23 -27.39
C TRP A 168 16.75 19.57 -28.88
N ALA A 169 17.94 19.94 -29.32
CA ALA A 169 18.37 19.86 -30.71
C ALA A 169 19.19 18.56 -30.89
N PRO A 170 19.03 17.81 -32.01
CA PRO A 170 19.73 16.55 -32.21
C PRO A 170 21.22 16.78 -32.53
N ALA A 171 22.09 15.96 -31.93
CA ALA A 171 23.53 16.00 -32.11
C ALA A 171 23.98 15.41 -33.47
N PRO A 172 24.96 16.00 -34.18
CA PRO A 172 25.58 15.38 -35.34
C PRO A 172 26.59 14.30 -34.95
N ARG A 173 26.64 13.25 -35.78
CA ARG A 173 27.53 12.10 -35.69
C ARG A 173 28.95 12.47 -36.17
N SER A 174 29.97 12.24 -35.35
CA SER A 174 31.35 11.92 -35.79
C SER A 174 32.21 11.40 -34.63
N PRO A 175 33.22 10.54 -34.87
CA PRO A 175 33.96 9.82 -33.82
C PRO A 175 35.36 10.41 -33.59
N ALA A 176 35.72 10.75 -32.34
CA ALA A 176 37.10 11.04 -31.91
C ALA A 176 37.20 11.04 -30.36
N PRO A 177 38.40 10.94 -29.73
CA PRO A 177 38.69 9.93 -28.73
C PRO A 177 38.52 10.33 -27.24
N PHE A 178 38.55 9.28 -26.43
CA PHE A 178 38.17 9.05 -25.03
C PHE A 178 38.87 9.88 -23.92
N TRP A 179 39.53 11.00 -24.20
CA TRP A 179 40.35 11.69 -23.18
C TRP A 179 40.52 13.19 -23.46
N ALA A 180 39.42 13.94 -23.29
CA ALA A 180 39.46 15.39 -23.14
C ALA A 180 38.61 15.80 -21.93
N ALA A 181 39.25 15.90 -20.77
CA ALA A 181 38.75 16.67 -19.64
C ALA A 181 38.89 18.16 -20.01
N GLY A 182 37.80 18.92 -19.95
CA GLY A 182 37.86 20.35 -20.26
C GLY A 182 36.55 21.09 -20.04
N ALA A 183 36.51 21.83 -18.93
CA ALA A 183 35.79 23.09 -18.71
C ALA A 183 34.34 23.24 -19.24
N ARG A 184 33.37 23.27 -18.31
CA ARG A 184 32.10 23.95 -18.57
C ARG A 184 32.31 25.45 -18.44
N SER A 185 32.47 26.13 -19.57
CA SER A 185 32.42 27.59 -19.66
C SER A 185 30.97 28.08 -19.45
N PRO A 186 30.71 29.11 -18.64
CA PRO A 186 29.40 29.75 -18.57
C PRO A 186 29.14 30.59 -19.83
N CYS A 187 27.93 30.47 -20.40
CA CYS A 187 27.46 31.31 -21.50
C CYS A 187 27.23 32.76 -21.02
N PRO A 188 27.46 33.76 -21.89
CA PRO A 188 27.27 35.17 -21.55
C PRO A 188 25.79 35.53 -21.41
N ALA A 189 25.49 36.33 -20.39
CA ALA A 189 24.17 36.91 -20.17
C ALA A 189 23.90 38.02 -21.18
N SER A 190 22.94 37.83 -22.09
CA SER A 190 22.36 38.91 -22.89
C SER A 190 21.12 39.44 -22.18
N GLY A 191 21.21 40.69 -21.73
CA GLY A 191 20.12 41.44 -21.12
C GLY A 191 19.01 41.81 -22.11
N GLY A 192 17.83 42.08 -21.55
CA GLY A 192 16.67 42.57 -22.28
C GLY A 192 15.69 43.20 -21.31
N ALA A 193 15.93 44.47 -21.00
CA ALA A 193 14.99 45.33 -20.29
C ALA A 193 13.68 45.47 -21.08
N ARG A 194 12.53 45.53 -20.38
CA ARG A 194 11.41 46.40 -20.75
C ARG A 194 10.49 46.66 -19.56
N SER A 195 10.03 47.90 -19.57
CA SER A 195 9.52 48.76 -18.52
C SER A 195 8.07 48.51 -18.09
N ARG A 196 7.77 49.01 -16.89
CA ARG A 196 6.45 49.37 -16.36
C ARG A 196 5.59 50.15 -17.36
N THR A 197 4.32 49.80 -17.43
CA THR A 197 3.14 50.65 -17.16
C THR A 197 1.94 49.74 -16.96
#